data_AF-A0A520ZVD2-F1
#
_entry.id   AF-A0A520ZVD2-F1
#
_cell.length_a   1.000
_cell.length_b   1.000
_cell.length_c   1.000
_cell.angle_alpha   90.00
_cell.angle_beta   90.00
_cell.angle_gamma   90.00
#
_symmetry.space_group_name_H-M   'P 1'
#
loop_
_entity.id
_entity.type
_entity.pdbx_description
1 polymer ?
#
loop_
_entity_poly.entity_id
_entity_poly.type
_entity_poly.pdbx_seq_one_letter_code
_entity_poly.pdbx_strand_id
1 'polypeptide(L)' 'MENKKKSFSHFDDAGNAVMVDVGAKRETERIAYAAGSIKMSSQAFELVKSGSMEKGDVLGVARIAGIMAAKKVDELIPLT' A
#
# COMPACT_ATOMS: atom_id res chain seq x y z
N MET A 1 30.31 16.46 9.66
CA MET A 1 28.87 16.49 9.35
C MET A 1 28.29 15.21 9.89
N GLU A 2 27.67 15.30 11.07
CA GLU A 2 27.29 14.16 11.89
C GLU A 2 26.05 13.48 11.27
N ASN A 3 26.24 12.26 10.80
CA ASN A 3 25.19 11.46 10.18
C ASN A 3 24.27 10.99 11.31
N LYS A 4 23.18 11.74 11.60
CA LYS A 4 22.10 11.31 12.50
C LYS A 4 21.66 9.92 12.05
N LYS A 5 22.11 8.87 12.75
CA LYS A 5 21.63 7.49 12.55
C LYS A 5 20.11 7.56 12.63
N LYS A 6 19.41 7.40 11.51
CA LYS A 6 17.96 7.18 11.51
C LYS A 6 17.75 5.87 12.28
N SER A 7 17.30 5.99 13.51
CA SER A 7 16.82 4.86 14.30
C SER A 7 15.57 4.33 13.60
N PHE A 8 15.58 3.03 13.27
CA PHE A 8 14.40 2.36 12.77
C PHE A 8 13.46 2.07 13.94
N SER A 9 12.17 2.41 13.81
CA SER A 9 11.21 2.20 14.90
C SER A 9 10.75 0.75 15.04
N HIS A 10 10.78 -0.03 13.95
CA HIS A 10 10.33 -1.43 13.92
C HIS A 10 11.43 -2.46 14.21
N PHE A 11 12.57 -2.02 14.76
CA PHE A 11 13.68 -2.90 15.13
C PHE A 11 14.08 -2.65 16.58
N ASP A 12 14.31 -3.72 17.33
CA ASP A 12 14.89 -3.62 18.68
C ASP A 12 16.42 -3.41 18.64
N ASP A 13 17.05 -3.25 19.81
CA ASP A 13 18.49 -3.04 19.94
C ASP A 13 19.34 -4.24 19.48
N ALA A 14 18.73 -5.44 19.41
CA ALA A 14 19.34 -6.65 18.90
C ALA A 14 19.14 -6.83 17.38
N GLY A 15 18.37 -5.94 16.73
CA GLY A 15 18.06 -5.99 15.31
C GLY A 15 16.89 -6.92 14.94
N ASN A 16 16.10 -7.38 15.91
CA ASN A 16 14.88 -8.13 15.63
C ASN A 16 13.72 -7.19 15.27
N ALA A 17 12.85 -7.67 14.40
CA ALA A 17 11.67 -6.93 13.97
C ALA A 17 10.58 -6.93 15.07
N VAL A 18 10.09 -5.76 15.46
CA VAL A 18 9.11 -5.58 16.56
C VAL A 18 8.00 -4.61 16.20
N MET A 19 6.80 -4.84 16.72
CA MET A 19 5.66 -3.93 16.59
C MET A 19 5.82 -2.77 17.58
N VAL A 20 5.68 -1.54 17.10
CA VAL A 20 5.82 -0.34 17.94
C VAL A 20 4.57 -0.16 18.80
N ASP A 21 4.74 -0.05 20.12
CA ASP A 21 3.65 0.34 21.00
C ASP A 21 3.26 1.81 20.75
N VAL A 22 1.99 2.02 20.40
CA VAL A 22 1.39 3.33 20.15
C VAL A 22 0.25 3.65 21.12
N GLY A 23 -0.01 2.82 22.14
CA GLY A 23 -1.16 2.96 23.04
C GLY A 23 -1.20 4.26 23.84
N ALA A 24 -0.05 4.88 24.09
CA ALA A 24 0.03 6.19 24.76
C ALA A 24 -0.21 7.40 23.83
N LYS A 25 -0.33 7.19 22.51
CA LYS A 25 -0.54 8.28 21.56
C LYS A 25 -2.01 8.72 21.57
N ARG A 26 -2.25 10.03 21.47
CA ARG A 26 -3.60 10.58 21.35
C ARG A 26 -4.22 10.23 20.00
N GLU A 27 -5.50 9.84 20.04
CA GLU A 27 -6.31 9.64 18.83
C GLU A 27 -6.48 10.95 18.06
N THR A 28 -6.36 10.86 16.75
CA THR A 28 -6.41 11.99 15.81
C THR A 28 -6.93 11.47 14.47
N GLU A 29 -7.64 12.31 13.71
CA GLU A 29 -7.98 11.98 12.33
C GLU A 29 -6.73 12.00 11.45
N ARG A 30 -6.57 10.97 10.61
CA ARG A 30 -5.41 10.78 9.75
C ARG A 30 -5.86 10.44 8.35
N ILE A 31 -5.24 11.09 7.36
CA ILE A 31 -5.49 10.85 5.94
C ILE A 31 -4.14 10.64 5.27
N ALA A 32 -4.07 9.65 4.37
CA ALA A 32 -2.92 9.37 3.54
C ALA A 32 -3.36 9.16 2.08
N TYR A 33 -2.55 9.64 1.14
CA TYR A 33 -2.77 9.49 -0.30
C TYR A 33 -1.59 8.76 -0.93
N ALA A 34 -1.88 7.83 -1.83
CA ALA A 34 -0.88 7.11 -2.62
C ALA A 34 -1.38 6.95 -4.06
N ALA A 35 -0.44 6.90 -5.01
CA ALA A 35 -0.73 6.71 -6.43
C ALA A 35 0.29 5.76 -7.06
N GLY A 36 -0.10 5.10 -8.14
CA GLY A 36 0.75 4.19 -8.92
C GLY A 36 0.30 4.12 -10.37
N SER A 37 1.16 3.60 -11.24
CA SER A 37 0.87 3.45 -12.67
C SER A 37 1.31 2.07 -13.16
N ILE A 38 0.54 1.49 -14.07
CA ILE A 38 0.87 0.23 -14.74
C ILE A 38 1.28 0.54 -16.17
N LYS A 39 2.48 0.14 -16.57
CA LYS A 39 2.92 0.17 -17.96
C LYS A 39 2.47 -1.11 -18.68
N MET A 40 2.00 -0.97 -19.90
CA MET A 40 1.53 -2.07 -20.74
C MET A 40 1.75 -1.75 -22.22
N SER A 41 1.51 -2.72 -23.10
CA SER A 41 1.55 -2.50 -24.55
C SER A 41 0.42 -1.58 -25.01
N SER A 42 0.61 -0.91 -26.14
CA SER A 42 -0.43 -0.06 -26.75
C SER A 42 -1.71 -0.84 -27.05
N GLN A 43 -1.58 -2.09 -27.51
CA GLN A 43 -2.72 -2.96 -27.76
C GLN A 43 -3.54 -3.23 -26.50
N ALA A 44 -2.89 -3.58 -25.38
CA ALA A 44 -3.58 -3.80 -24.12
C ALA A 44 -4.25 -2.52 -23.60
N PHE A 45 -3.57 -1.37 -23.73
CA PHE A 45 -4.12 -0.09 -23.34
C PHE A 45 -5.42 0.25 -24.08
N GLU A 46 -5.47 0.06 -25.40
CA GLU A 46 -6.67 0.32 -26.19
C GLU A 46 -7.81 -0.64 -25.84
N LEU A 47 -7.53 -1.91 -25.55
CA LEU A 47 -8.54 -2.85 -25.10
C LEU A 47 -9.14 -2.46 -23.74
N VAL A 48 -8.31 -2.03 -22.79
CA VAL A 48 -8.75 -1.53 -21.48
C VAL A 48 -9.59 -0.27 -21.64
N LYS A 49 -9.11 0.68 -22.45
CA LYS A 49 -9.77 1.97 -22.69
C LYS A 49 -11.13 1.83 -23.39
N SER A 50 -11.23 0.91 -24.35
CA SER A 50 -12.47 0.63 -25.08
C SER A 50 -13.46 -0.24 -24.29
N GLY A 51 -13.07 -0.79 -23.13
CA GLY A 51 -13.91 -1.70 -22.35
C GLY A 51 -14.15 -3.05 -23.05
N SER A 52 -13.39 -3.38 -24.09
CA SER A 52 -13.58 -4.58 -24.93
C SER A 52 -12.71 -5.76 -24.51
N MET A 53 -12.30 -5.80 -23.23
CA MET A 53 -11.52 -6.90 -22.68
C MET A 53 -12.37 -8.16 -22.57
N GLU A 54 -11.82 -9.32 -22.98
CA GLU A 54 -12.51 -10.62 -22.89
C GLU A 54 -12.95 -10.99 -21.46
N LYS A 55 -12.21 -10.48 -20.46
CA LYS A 55 -12.47 -10.72 -19.03
C LYS A 55 -13.50 -9.75 -18.42
N GLY A 56 -14.11 -8.86 -19.21
CA GLY A 56 -15.06 -7.86 -18.75
C GLY A 56 -14.39 -6.60 -18.15
N ASP A 57 -15.07 -5.94 -17.21
CA ASP A 57 -14.62 -4.67 -16.61
C ASP A 57 -13.42 -4.84 -15.67
N VAL A 58 -12.23 -4.75 -16.24
CA VAL A 58 -10.96 -4.86 -15.49
C VAL A 58 -10.72 -3.70 -14.53
N LEU A 59 -11.22 -2.48 -14.82
CA LEU A 59 -11.00 -1.32 -13.96
C LEU A 59 -11.95 -1.32 -12.75
N GLY A 60 -13.19 -1.76 -12.95
CA GLY A 60 -14.15 -1.98 -11.87
C GLY A 60 -13.65 -3.05 -10.89
N VAL A 61 -13.16 -4.18 -11.40
CA VAL A 61 -12.55 -5.23 -10.58
C VAL A 61 -11.31 -4.70 -9.83
N ALA A 62 -10.43 -3.96 -10.51
CA ALA A 62 -9.23 -3.38 -9.88
C ALA A 62 -9.58 -2.40 -8.73
N ARG A 63 -10.66 -1.62 -8.87
CA ARG A 63 -11.14 -0.70 -7.81
C ARG A 63 -11.58 -1.46 -6.57
N ILE A 64 -12.38 -2.51 -6.75
CA ILE A 64 -12.86 -3.33 -5.63
C ILE A 64 -11.67 -4.02 -4.95
N ALA A 65 -10.75 -4.59 -5.74
CA ALA A 65 -9.53 -5.20 -5.23
C ALA A 65 -8.70 -4.21 -4.39
N GLY A 66 -8.52 -2.97 -4.85
CA GLY A 66 -7.80 -1.93 -4.11
C GLY A 66 -8.46 -1.57 -2.78
N ILE A 67 -9.79 -1.41 -2.75
CA ILE A 67 -10.54 -1.13 -1.51
C ILE A 67 -10.44 -2.30 -0.53
N MET A 68 -10.51 -3.54 -1.03
CA MET A 68 -10.36 -4.73 -0.20
C MET A 68 -8.94 -4.84 0.37
N ALA A 69 -7.92 -4.60 -0.46
CA ALA A 69 -6.52 -4.62 -0.04
C ALA A 69 -6.25 -3.57 1.05
N ALA A 70 -6.78 -2.35 0.92
CA ALA A 70 -6.62 -1.28 1.91
C ALA A 70 -7.17 -1.62 3.31
N LYS A 71 -8.17 -2.51 3.39
CA LYS A 71 -8.76 -2.96 4.66
C LYS A 71 -8.10 -4.20 5.26
N LYS A 72 -7.18 -4.83 4.52
CA LYS A 72 -6.48 -6.07 4.88
C LYS A 72 -4.97 -5.87 4.98
N VAL A 73 -4.53 -4.61 5.11
CA VAL A 73 -3.10 -4.26 5.09
C VAL A 73 -2.37 -4.87 6.29
N ASP A 74 -3.06 -5.01 7.42
CA ASP A 74 -2.61 -5.69 8.63
C ASP A 74 -2.34 -7.19 8.42
N GLU A 75 -3.11 -7.86 7.57
CA GLU A 75 -2.85 -9.25 7.17
C GLU A 75 -1.64 -9.36 6.21
N LEU A 76 -1.36 -8.31 5.43
CA LEU A 76 -0.35 -8.31 4.36
C LEU A 76 1.02 -7.75 4.79
N ILE A 77 1.05 -6.80 5.72
CA ILE A 77 2.25 -6.10 6.18
C ILE A 77 2.41 -6.37 7.69
N PRO A 78 3.41 -7.19 8.09
CA PRO A 78 3.49 -7.76 9.45
C PRO A 78 3.59 -6.79 10.64
N LEU A 79 3.93 -5.52 10.42
CA LEU A 79 4.22 -4.52 11.46
C LEU A 79 3.57 -3.17 11.13
N THR A 80 2.25 -3.21 10.91
CA THR A 80 1.44 -2.02 10.62
C THR A 80 0.99 -1.27 11.86
#